data_AF-A0A920FTX2-F1
#
_entry.id   AF-A0A920FTX2-F1
#
_cell.length_a   1.000
_cell.length_b   1.000
_cell.length_c   1.000
_cell.angle_alpha   90.00
_cell.angle_beta   90.00
_cell.angle_gamma   90.00
#
_symmetry.space_group_name_H-M   'P 1'
#
loop_
_entity.id
_entity.type
_entity.pdbx_description
1 polymer ?
#
loop_
_entity_poly.entity_id
_entity_poly.type
_entity_poly.pdbx_seq_one_letter_code
_entity_poly.pdbx_strand_id
1 'polypeptide(L)' 'MLVVSKNEEFYMQEYCGCVYSLRDTNIWRHKNKREKIKIGFNYYSNKKPTKDK' A
#
# COMPACT_ATOMS: atom_id res chain seq x y z
N MET A 1 -14.59 -10.41 -5.27
CA MET A 1 -13.21 -9.90 -5.35
C MET A 1 -12.84 -9.09 -4.10
N LEU A 2 -13.45 -7.93 -3.85
CA LEU A 2 -13.07 -7.05 -2.73
C LEU A 2 -13.29 -7.67 -1.32
N VAL A 3 -14.34 -8.49 -1.16
CA VAL A 3 -14.59 -9.25 0.09
C VAL A 3 -13.53 -10.33 0.32
N VAL A 4 -13.18 -11.08 -0.72
CA VAL A 4 -12.11 -12.09 -0.67
C VAL A 4 -10.78 -11.43 -0.33
N SER A 5 -10.48 -10.28 -0.95
CA SER A 5 -9.24 -9.57 -0.69
C SER A 5 -9.08 -9.05 0.73
N LYS A 6 -10.19 -8.70 1.40
CA LYS A 6 -10.19 -8.31 2.81
C LYS A 6 -10.10 -9.49 3.78
N ASN A 7 -10.62 -10.65 3.39
CA ASN A 7 -10.58 -11.87 4.21
C ASN A 7 -9.21 -12.53 4.15
N GLU A 8 -8.56 -12.53 2.98
CA GLU A 8 -7.22 -13.10 2.75
C GLU A 8 -6.08 -12.13 3.08
N GLU A 9 -6.40 -10.96 3.64
CA GLU A 9 -5.43 -9.92 3.99
C GLU A 9 -4.45 -9.59 2.87
N PHE A 10 -4.95 -9.51 1.62
CA PHE A 10 -4.07 -9.25 0.48
C PHE A 10 -3.42 -7.86 0.59
N TYR A 11 -2.17 -7.78 0.14
CA TYR A 11 -1.46 -6.52 0.05
C TYR A 11 -2.22 -5.57 -0.89
N MET A 12 -2.39 -4.31 -0.48
CA MET A 12 -3.01 -3.31 -1.34
C MET A 12 -2.07 -3.01 -2.50
N GLN A 13 -2.56 -3.13 -3.73
CA GLN A 13 -1.72 -3.01 -4.92
C GLN A 13 -1.40 -1.53 -5.20
N GLU A 14 -0.47 -0.97 -4.42
CA GLU A 14 -0.01 0.43 -4.51
C GLU A 14 0.96 0.68 -5.67
N TYR A 15 1.57 -0.40 -6.21
CA TYR A 15 2.44 -0.39 -7.39
C TYR A 15 2.37 -1.76 -8.09
N CYS A 16 2.79 -1.85 -9.35
CA CYS A 16 2.63 -3.05 -10.18
C CYS A 16 3.61 -4.21 -9.84
N GLY A 17 4.38 -4.12 -8.76
CA GLY A 17 5.39 -5.12 -8.37
C GLY A 17 6.81 -4.86 -8.92
N CYS A 18 7.00 -3.85 -9.78
CA CYS A 18 8.33 -3.47 -10.30
C CYS A 18 9.02 -2.42 -9.43
N VAL A 19 10.34 -2.56 -9.24
CA VAL A 19 11.18 -1.60 -8.49
C VAL A 19 11.13 -0.20 -9.09
N TYR A 20 11.10 -0.09 -10.43
CA TYR A 20 10.99 1.19 -11.13
C TYR A 20 9.66 1.89 -10.83
N SER A 21 8.55 1.14 -10.87
CA SER A 21 7.23 1.68 -10.54
C SER A 21 7.12 2.11 -9.08
N LEU A 22 7.75 1.38 -8.15
CA LEU A 22 7.84 1.81 -6.75
C LEU A 22 8.60 3.14 -6.62
N ARG A 23 9.74 3.27 -7.31
CA ARG A 23 10.56 4.49 -7.32
C ARG A 23 9.76 5.68 -7.85
N ASP A 24 9.16 5.55 -9.01
CA ASP A 24 8.45 6.65 -9.67
C ASP A 24 7.21 7.06 -8.88
N THR A 25 6.48 6.09 -8.34
CA THR A 25 5.33 6.37 -7.47
C THR A 25 5.78 7.12 -6.21
N ASN A 26 6.90 6.74 -5.61
CA ASN A 26 7.46 7.45 -4.45
C ASN A 26 7.97 8.86 -4.78
N ILE A 27 8.57 9.07 -5.95
CA ILE A 27 8.97 10.40 -6.43
C ILE A 27 7.73 11.28 -6.61
N TRP A 28 6.69 10.76 -7.26
CA TRP A 28 5.44 11.48 -7.45
C TRP A 28 4.76 11.79 -6.11
N ARG A 29 4.70 10.83 -5.18
CA ARG A 29 4.14 11.04 -3.84
C ARG A 29 4.90 12.12 -3.07
N HIS A 30 6.23 12.10 -3.11
CA HIS A 30 7.06 13.12 -2.46
C HIS A 30 6.80 14.52 -3.02
N LYS A 31 6.70 14.67 -4.35
CA LYS A 31 6.35 15.95 -5.00
C LYS A 31 4.97 16.46 -4.57
N ASN A 32 4.02 15.55 -4.35
CA ASN A 32 2.67 15.86 -3.90
C ASN A 32 2.51 15.93 -2.37
N LYS A 33 3.61 16.01 -1.60
CA LYS A 33 3.60 16.00 -0.12
C LYS A 33 2.83 14.81 0.49
N ARG A 34 2.85 13.67 -0.21
CA ARG A 34 2.30 12.39 0.27
C ARG A 34 3.42 11.51 0.81
N GLU A 35 3.09 10.67 1.78
CA GLU A 35 4.02 9.70 2.36
C GLU A 35 4.45 8.64 1.33
N LYS A 36 5.71 8.20 1.41
CA LYS A 36 6.25 7.13 0.57
C LYS A 36 5.53 5.81 0.87
N ILE A 37 5.36 4.99 -0.16
CA ILE A 37 4.89 3.61 -0.03
C ILE A 37 5.95 2.83 0.74
N LYS A 38 5.52 2.20 1.84
CA LYS A 38 6.31 1.20 2.58
C LYS A 38 5.74 -0.18 2.25
N ILE A 39 6.57 -1.05 1.67
CA ILE A 39 6.19 -2.43 1.37
C ILE A 39 5.86 -3.15 2.69
N GLY A 40 4.78 -3.91 2.70
CA GLY A 40 4.34 -4.68 3.88
C GLY A 40 3.65 -3.85 4.96
N PHE A 41 3.14 -2.65 4.63
CA PHE A 41 2.41 -1.81 5.59
C PHE A 41 0.91 -1.77 5.33
N ASN A 42 0.49 -1.68 4.06
CA ASN A 42 -0.91 -1.54 3.68
C ASN A 42 -1.49 -2.86 3.17
N TYR A 43 -2.28 -3.52 4.03
CA TYR A 43 -3.04 -4.72 3.69
C TYR A 43 -4.54 -4.43 3.74
N TYR A 44 -5.30 -5.07 2.85
CA TYR A 44 -6.75 -5.09 2.94
C TYR A 44 -7.15 -5.91 4.17
N SER A 45 -7.41 -5.29 5.31
CA SER A 45 -7.95 -5.98 6.48
C SER A 45 -9.37 -5.49 6.76
N ASN A 46 -10.20 -6.37 7.34
CA ASN A 46 -11.49 -5.98 7.92
C ASN A 46 -11.33 -5.20 9.23
N LYS A 47 -10.14 -5.23 9.84
CA LYS A 47 -9.81 -4.44 11.02
C LYS A 47 -9.36 -3.04 10.58
N LYS A 48 -9.84 -2.00 11.25
CA LYS A 48 -9.30 -0.64 11.07
C LYS A 48 -7.79 -0.71 11.36
N PRO A 49 -6.91 -0.11 10.54
CA PRO A 49 -5.49 -0.12 10.82
C PRO A 49 -5.26 0.57 12.15
N THR A 50 -5.03 -0.21 13.21
CA THR A 50 -4.48 0.29 14.46
C THR A 50 -3.07 0.75 14.10
N LYS A 51 -2.85 2.06 14.18
CA LYS A 51 -1.51 2.64 14.16
C LYS A 51 -0.82 2.16 15.43
N ASP A 52 -0.27 0.95 15.40
CA ASP A 52 0.60 0.47 16.45
C ASP A 52 1.93 1.23 16.35
N LYS A 53 2.32 1.74 17.51
CA LYS A 53 3.26 2.83 17.81
C LYS A 53 4.62 2.74 17.12
#